data_AF-A0A920VPE9-F1
#
_entry.id   AF-A0A920VPE9-F1
#
_cell.length_a   1.000
_cell.length_b   1.000
_cell.length_c   1.000
_cell.angle_alpha   90.00
_cell.angle_beta   90.00
_cell.angle_gamma   90.00
#
_symmetry.space_group_name_H-M   'P 1'
#
loop_
_entity.id
_entity.type
_entity.pdbx_description
1 polymer ?
#
loop_
_entity_poly.entity_id
_entity_poly.type
_entity_poly.pdbx_seq_one_letter_code
_entity_poly.pdbx_strand_id
1 'polypeptide(L)'
;MRYRTCRAAACEGGYQHIDGIDLSPEMLDKARALGIYRSLSEGDLSADLDILQIYQAVICVGVFSHKPEQADQAARLLDCLRAPGDCW
;
A
#
# COMPACT_ATOMS: atom_id res chain seq x y z
N MET A 1 -2.06 5.12 -15.07
CA MET A 1 -0.69 4.60 -15.31
C MET A 1 -0.03 4.06 -14.04
N ARG A 2 -0.25 4.63 -12.85
CA ARG A 2 0.42 4.26 -11.58
C ARG A 2 0.15 2.82 -11.07
N TYR A 3 -1.07 2.31 -11.20
CA TYR A 3 -1.45 0.96 -10.73
C TYR A 3 -0.85 -0.20 -11.54
N ARG A 4 -0.41 0.05 -12.79
CA ARG A 4 0.24 -1.00 -13.58
C ARG A 4 1.60 -1.39 -13.01
N THR A 5 2.31 -0.44 -12.39
CA THR A 5 3.65 -0.64 -11.85
C THR A 5 3.64 -1.44 -10.54
N CYS A 6 2.76 -1.09 -9.59
CA CYS A 6 2.65 -1.83 -8.32
C CYS A 6 2.21 -3.28 -8.55
N ARG A 7 1.27 -3.50 -9.48
CA ARG A 7 0.84 -4.85 -9.89
C ARG A 7 2.01 -5.67 -10.40
N ALA A 8 2.77 -5.13 -11.36
CA ALA A 8 3.89 -5.87 -11.95
C ALA A 8 4.92 -6.26 -10.89
N ALA A 9 5.31 -5.31 -10.04
CA ALA A 9 6.25 -5.56 -8.96
C ALA A 9 5.77 -6.63 -7.97
N ALA A 10 4.50 -6.58 -7.56
CA ALA A 10 3.95 -7.56 -6.61
C ALA A 10 3.81 -8.96 -7.26
N CYS A 11 3.35 -9.05 -8.50
CA CYS A 11 3.22 -10.32 -9.20
C CYS A 11 4.59 -10.94 -9.53
N GLU A 12 5.56 -10.16 -10.02
CA GLU A 12 6.93 -10.63 -10.31
C GLU A 12 7.66 -11.05 -9.04
N GLY A 13 7.37 -10.40 -7.90
CA GLY A 13 7.89 -10.79 -6.59
C GLY A 13 7.23 -12.05 -5.99
N GLY A 14 6.22 -12.63 -6.65
CA GLY A 14 5.54 -13.85 -6.18
C GLY A 14 4.57 -13.65 -5.00
N TYR A 15 4.17 -12.41 -4.72
CA TYR A 15 3.24 -12.12 -3.63
C TYR A 15 1.81 -12.54 -4.00
N GLN A 16 1.14 -13.28 -3.11
CA GLN A 16 -0.20 -13.84 -3.36
C GLN A 16 -1.32 -13.14 -2.58
N HIS A 17 -1.00 -12.48 -1.47
CA HIS A 17 -1.95 -11.72 -0.67
C HIS A 17 -1.58 -10.25 -0.73
N ILE A 18 -2.31 -9.50 -1.56
CA ILE A 18 -2.06 -8.09 -1.80
C ILE A 18 -3.29 -7.32 -1.30
N ASP A 19 -3.09 -6.39 -0.38
CA ASP A 19 -4.11 -5.42 -0.01
C ASP A 19 -3.72 -4.03 -0.52
N GLY A 20 -4.68 -3.13 -0.65
CA GLY A 20 -4.44 -1.77 -1.13
C GLY A 20 -5.27 -0.73 -0.40
N ILE A 21 -4.67 0.44 -0.23
CA ILE A 21 -5.29 1.63 0.35
C ILE A 21 -5.06 2.79 -0.61
N ASP A 22 -6.11 3.54 -0.90
CA ASP A 22 -6.02 4.79 -1.66
C ASP A 22 -7.06 5.78 -1.12
N LEU A 23 -6.72 7.05 -1.09
CA LEU A 23 -7.65 8.12 -0.70
C LEU A 23 -8.79 8.28 -1.73
N SER A 24 -8.56 7.89 -2.98
CA SER A 24 -9.46 8.17 -4.09
C SER A 24 -10.37 6.97 -4.38
N PRO A 25 -11.70 7.08 -4.17
CA PRO A 25 -12.63 6.00 -4.49
C PRO A 25 -12.55 5.53 -5.95
N GLU A 26 -12.37 6.47 -6.88
CA GLU A 26 -12.19 6.19 -8.31
C GLU A 26 -10.96 5.30 -8.59
N MET A 27 -9.89 5.47 -7.81
CA MET A 27 -8.69 4.66 -7.95
C MET A 27 -8.88 3.26 -7.36
N LEU A 28 -9.65 3.13 -6.29
CA LEU A 28 -10.06 1.83 -5.76
C LEU A 28 -10.91 1.05 -6.76
N ASP A 29 -11.82 1.70 -7.49
CA ASP A 29 -12.61 1.02 -8.53
C ASP A 29 -11.74 0.48 -9.66
N LYS A 30 -10.73 1.26 -10.08
CA LYS A 30 -9.73 0.81 -11.05
C LYS A 30 -8.90 -0.37 -10.51
N ALA A 31 -8.58 -0.39 -9.23
CA ALA A 31 -7.85 -1.48 -8.59
C ALA A 31 -8.70 -2.75 -8.47
N ARG A 32 -9.99 -2.64 -8.12
CA ARG A 32 -10.95 -3.75 -8.07
C ARG A 32 -11.06 -4.46 -9.40
N ALA A 33 -11.11 -3.71 -10.50
CA ALA A 33 -11.17 -4.25 -11.86
C ALA A 33 -9.97 -5.13 -12.25
N LEU A 34 -8.86 -5.07 -11.51
CA LEU A 34 -7.68 -5.92 -11.75
C LEU A 34 -7.84 -7.33 -11.18
N GLY A 35 -8.71 -7.54 -10.19
CA GLY A 35 -8.97 -8.85 -9.60
C GLY A 35 -7.80 -9.49 -8.84
N ILE A 36 -6.77 -8.72 -8.47
CA ILE A 36 -5.56 -9.21 -7.80
C ILE A 36 -5.49 -8.87 -6.31
N TYR A 37 -6.26 -7.87 -5.88
CA TYR A 37 -6.26 -7.41 -4.50
C TYR A 37 -7.22 -8.27 -3.68
N ARG A 38 -6.74 -8.80 -2.55
CA ARG A 38 -7.54 -9.49 -1.55
C ARG A 38 -8.50 -8.51 -0.87
N SER A 39 -7.99 -7.35 -0.46
CA SER A 39 -8.76 -6.28 0.16
C SER A 39 -8.37 -4.91 -0.38
N LEU A 40 -9.36 -4.02 -0.46
CA LEU A 40 -9.20 -2.62 -0.85
C LEU A 40 -10.01 -1.74 0.09
N SER A 41 -9.38 -0.74 0.69
CA SER A 41 -10.04 0.25 1.56
C SER A 41 -9.68 1.68 1.17
N GLU A 42 -10.59 2.59 1.46
CA GLU A 42 -10.30 4.02 1.40
C GLU A 42 -9.51 4.43 2.64
N GLY A 43 -8.48 5.26 2.47
CA GLY A 43 -7.66 5.71 3.58
C GLY A 43 -6.81 6.92 3.24
N ASP A 44 -6.71 7.83 4.21
CA ASP A 44 -5.88 9.01 4.13
C ASP A 44 -4.55 8.77 4.85
N LEU A 45 -3.45 8.75 4.10
CA LEU A 45 -2.10 8.60 4.65
C LEU A 45 -1.68 9.76 5.54
N SER A 46 -2.36 10.91 5.46
CA SER A 46 -2.12 12.04 6.37
C SER A 46 -2.78 11.87 7.74
N ALA A 47 -3.68 10.89 7.86
CA ALA A 47 -4.33 10.50 9.10
C ALA A 47 -3.81 9.13 9.60
N ASP A 48 -4.33 8.69 10.73
CA ASP A 48 -4.05 7.35 11.26
C ASP A 48 -4.74 6.31 10.37
N LEU A 49 -3.94 5.40 9.81
CA LEU A 49 -4.45 4.23 9.10
C LEU A 49 -4.57 3.07 10.07
N ASP A 50 -5.78 2.50 10.17
CA ASP A 50 -6.04 1.31 10.97
C ASP A 50 -5.62 0.03 10.21
N ILE A 51 -4.31 -0.16 10.06
CA ILE A 51 -3.73 -1.32 9.40
C ILE A 51 -3.45 -2.40 10.44
N LEU A 52 -4.38 -3.35 10.56
CA LEU A 52 -4.28 -4.45 11.52
C LEU A 52 -3.34 -5.59 11.12
N GLN A 53 -2.79 -5.55 9.89
CA GLN A 53 -2.00 -6.64 9.31
C GLN A 53 -0.53 -6.27 9.22
N ILE A 54 0.34 -7.28 9.38
CA ILE A 54 1.79 -7.15 9.16
C ILE A 54 2.15 -7.75 7.81
N TYR A 55 2.81 -6.96 6.96
CA TYR A 55 3.17 -7.30 5.59
C TYR A 55 4.66 -7.60 5.45
N GLN A 56 5.00 -8.48 4.50
CA GLN A 56 6.41 -8.78 4.15
C GLN A 56 7.02 -7.69 3.27
N ALA A 57 6.19 -6.94 2.56
CA ALA A 57 6.59 -5.81 1.73
C ALA A 57 5.49 -4.77 1.74
N VAL A 58 5.90 -3.50 1.78
CA VAL A 58 4.99 -2.36 1.63
C VAL A 58 5.48 -1.53 0.45
N ILE A 59 4.55 -1.20 -0.45
CA ILE A 59 4.83 -0.40 -1.64
C ILE A 59 3.94 0.84 -1.58
N CYS A 60 4.54 2.01 -1.53
CA CYS A 60 3.84 3.29 -1.63
C CYS A 60 4.24 3.99 -2.93
N VAL A 61 3.29 4.12 -3.88
CA VAL A 61 3.57 4.69 -5.20
C VAL A 61 2.55 5.78 -5.51
N GLY A 62 3.05 7.01 -5.59
CA GLY A 62 2.24 8.19 -5.85
C GLY A 62 3.11 9.43 -5.85
N VAL A 63 2.50 10.56 -6.19
CA VAL A 63 3.13 11.86 -5.95
C VAL A 63 2.69 12.29 -4.57
N PHE A 64 3.58 12.14 -3.59
CA PHE A 64 3.54 12.97 -2.40
C PHE A 64 3.60 14.42 -2.91
N SER A 65 2.58 15.22 -2.62
CA SER A 65 2.66 16.66 -2.87
C SER A 65 3.90 17.21 -2.13
N HIS A 66 4.46 18.34 -2.57
CA HIS A 66 5.75 18.85 -2.06
C HIS A 66 5.72 19.38 -0.60
N LYS A 67 4.88 18.81 0.27
CA LYS A 67 4.75 19.17 1.68
C LYS A 67 5.76 18.38 2.51
N PRO A 68 6.51 19.03 3.42
CA PRO A 68 7.50 18.36 4.28
C PRO A 68 6.89 17.23 5.14
N GLU A 69 5.66 17.41 5.59
CA GLU A 69 4.93 16.51 6.49
C GLU A 69 4.71 15.09 5.92
N GLN A 70 4.79 14.94 4.58
CA GLN A 70 4.43 13.71 3.90
C GLN A 70 5.48 12.61 3.97
N ALA A 71 6.76 12.97 4.17
CA ALA A 71 7.81 11.97 4.38
C ALA A 71 7.56 11.19 5.69
N ASP A 72 7.21 11.92 6.75
CA ASP A 72 6.91 11.33 8.06
C ASP A 72 5.63 10.49 8.00
N GLN A 73 4.61 10.97 7.28
CA GLN A 73 3.37 10.23 7.06
C GLN A 73 3.59 8.90 6.32
N ALA A 74 4.45 8.90 5.29
CA ALA A 74 4.81 7.67 4.59
C ALA A 74 5.64 6.72 5.47
N ALA A 75 6.49 7.25 6.36
CA ALA A 75 7.31 6.44 7.25
C ALA A 75 6.47 5.58 8.22
N ARG A 76 5.24 6.01 8.55
CA ARG A 76 4.30 5.22 9.36
C ARG A 76 3.90 3.89 8.74
N LEU A 77 4.02 3.76 7.42
CA LEU A 77 3.82 2.48 6.74
C LEU A 77 4.87 1.43 7.13
N LEU A 78 5.98 1.82 7.74
CA LEU A 78 6.97 0.88 8.28
C LEU A 78 6.43 0.15 9.52
N ASP A 79 5.45 0.72 10.23
CA ASP A 79 4.85 0.09 11.42
C ASP A 79 4.08 -1.20 11.07
N CYS A 80 3.59 -1.32 9.84
CA CYS A 80 2.94 -2.53 9.34
C CYS A 80 3.89 -3.43 8.55
N LEU A 81 5.19 -3.12 8.49
CA LEU A 81 6.19 -3.97 7.85
C LEU A 81 6.77 -4.95 8.87
N ARG A 82 6.91 -6.22 8.47
CA ARG A 82 7.58 -7.25 9.28
C ARG A 82 9.00 -6.81 9.62
N ALA A 83 9.38 -6.96 10.89
CA ALA A 83 10.74 -6.66 11.32
C ALA A 83 11.74 -7.68 10.74
N PRO A 84 12.93 -7.26 10.32
CA PRO A 84 13.96 -8.19 9.88
C PRO A 84 14.42 -9.06 11.05
N GLY A 85 14.27 -10.38 10.93
CA GLY A 85 14.73 -11.36 11.91
C GLY A 85 13.64 -12.10 12.69
N ASP A 86 12.36 -11.80 12.45
CA ASP A 86 11.25 -12.54 13.06
C ASP A 86 11.20 -13.97 12.48
N CYS A 87 11.61 -14.96 13.28
CA CYS A 87 11.51 -16.38 12.97
C CYS A 87 10.06 -16.87 13.13
N TRP A 88 9.66 -17.80 12.26
CA TRP A 88 8.31 -18.40 12.15
C TRP A 88 7.74 -18.98 13.44
#